data_AF-A0A947FE31-F1
#
_entry.id   AF-A0A947FE31-F1
#
_cell.length_a   1.000
_cell.length_b   1.000
_cell.length_c   1.000
_cell.angle_alpha   90.00
_cell.angle_beta   90.00
_cell.angle_gamma   90.00
#
_symmetry.space_group_name_H-M   'P 1'
#
loop_
_entity.id
_entity.type
_entity.pdbx_description
1 polymer ?
#
loop_
_entity_poly.entity_id
_entity_poly.type
_entity_poly.pdbx_seq_one_letter_code
_entity_poly.pdbx_strand_id
1 'polypeptide(L)'
;IVYHPSLAPEQLFEEITQYDFGWSGFNDTLNKVHLDTVLPNKLFEYIACGLPVISFSHEALKSFLLTYGVGLVIDSIAGLAERLRAPEAFVVRENVQGLRWNFTVEANLELIVNIYRQLNGATSPLATNRHYIELEPIISSAVRPSRQTSS
;
A
#
# COMPACT_ATOMS: atom_id res chain seq x y z
N ILE A 1 4.82 18.44 -18.87
CA ILE A 1 5.01 18.00 -17.48
C ILE A 1 4.08 18.84 -16.63
N VAL A 2 3.14 18.21 -15.92
CA VAL A 2 2.18 18.89 -15.04
C VAL A 2 2.55 18.54 -13.60
N TYR A 3 2.58 19.53 -12.72
CA TYR A 3 2.83 19.33 -11.30
C TYR A 3 1.53 19.51 -10.54
N HIS A 4 1.18 18.54 -9.69
CA HIS A 4 -0.04 18.53 -8.91
C HIS A 4 0.26 18.85 -7.44
N PRO A 5 -0.61 19.61 -6.76
CA PRO A 5 -0.51 19.78 -5.31
C PRO A 5 -0.84 18.45 -4.60
N SER A 6 -0.46 18.36 -3.32
CA SER A 6 -0.87 17.22 -2.49
C SER A 6 -2.40 17.21 -2.34
N LEU A 7 -3.00 16.05 -2.52
CA LEU A 7 -4.43 15.82 -2.33
C LEU A 7 -4.68 15.01 -1.06
N ALA A 8 -5.89 15.14 -0.50
CA ALA A 8 -6.35 14.23 0.54
C ALA A 8 -6.51 12.81 -0.06
N PRO A 9 -6.36 11.73 0.74
CA PRO A 9 -6.42 10.36 0.24
C PRO A 9 -7.68 10.03 -0.58
N GLU A 10 -8.83 10.53 -0.15
CA GLU A 10 -10.12 10.27 -0.82
C GLU A 10 -10.16 10.88 -2.22
N GLN A 11 -9.58 12.06 -2.39
CA GLN A 11 -9.50 12.76 -3.67
C GLN A 11 -8.37 12.21 -4.54
N LEU A 12 -7.28 11.76 -3.92
CA LEU A 12 -6.11 11.22 -4.60
C LEU A 12 -6.48 9.97 -5.41
N PHE A 13 -7.23 9.04 -4.84
CA PHE A 13 -7.59 7.81 -5.56
C PHE A 13 -8.51 8.08 -6.74
N GLU A 14 -9.48 8.99 -6.60
CA GLU A 14 -10.32 9.43 -7.72
C GLU A 14 -9.47 10.08 -8.83
N GLU A 15 -8.54 10.96 -8.47
CA GLU A 15 -7.64 11.62 -9.42
C GLU A 15 -6.73 10.61 -10.15
N ILE A 16 -6.19 9.61 -9.44
CA ILE A 16 -5.33 8.57 -10.04
C ILE A 16 -6.06 7.79 -11.14
N THR A 17 -7.36 7.55 -11.01
CA THR A 17 -8.12 6.79 -12.03
C THR A 17 -8.16 7.45 -13.41
N GLN A 18 -7.83 8.74 -13.51
CA GLN A 18 -7.79 9.48 -14.77
C GLN A 18 -6.57 9.14 -15.65
N TYR A 19 -5.59 8.44 -15.09
CA TYR A 19 -4.34 8.10 -15.78
C TYR A 19 -4.37 6.69 -16.38
N ASP A 20 -3.63 6.52 -17.46
CA ASP A 20 -3.53 5.25 -18.18
C ASP A 20 -2.62 4.23 -17.49
N PHE A 21 -1.60 4.68 -16.77
CA PHE A 21 -0.54 3.87 -16.17
C PHE A 21 -0.01 4.52 -14.90
N GLY A 22 0.37 3.70 -13.92
CA GLY A 22 1.11 4.12 -12.73
C GLY A 22 2.61 3.95 -12.93
N TRP A 23 3.43 4.88 -12.43
CA TRP A 23 4.89 4.75 -12.46
C TRP A 23 5.44 4.44 -11.07
N SER A 24 6.19 3.33 -10.97
CA SER A 24 6.78 2.85 -9.73
C SER A 24 8.27 2.48 -9.90
N GLY A 25 9.02 3.29 -10.66
CA GLY A 25 10.47 3.13 -10.79
C GLY A 25 11.24 3.97 -9.77
N PHE A 26 12.18 3.35 -9.04
CA PHE A 26 13.16 4.05 -8.21
C PHE A 26 14.44 4.34 -8.98
N ASN A 27 15.10 5.45 -8.63
CA ASN A 27 16.47 5.72 -9.06
C ASN A 27 17.42 4.79 -8.30
N ASP A 28 18.21 3.99 -9.03
CA ASP A 28 19.06 2.93 -8.50
C ASP A 28 20.37 3.44 -7.86
N THR A 29 20.64 4.74 -7.96
CA THR A 29 21.88 5.35 -7.45
C THR A 29 22.02 5.35 -5.93
N LEU A 30 20.94 5.12 -5.16
CA LEU A 30 20.97 5.08 -3.69
C LEU A 30 20.17 3.86 -3.19
N ASN A 31 20.84 2.96 -2.47
CA ASN A 31 20.25 1.81 -1.74
C ASN A 31 19.63 0.68 -2.59
N LYS A 32 20.30 0.27 -3.66
CA LYS A 32 19.91 -0.86 -4.53
C LYS A 32 19.47 -2.13 -3.77
N VAL A 33 20.23 -2.54 -2.75
CA VAL A 33 19.93 -3.74 -1.94
C VAL A 33 18.59 -3.64 -1.20
N HIS A 34 18.18 -2.45 -0.75
CA HIS A 34 16.88 -2.27 -0.11
C HIS A 34 15.75 -2.22 -1.15
N LEU A 35 15.99 -1.61 -2.31
CA LEU A 35 14.99 -1.54 -3.39
C LEU A 35 14.67 -2.91 -4.00
N ASP A 36 15.64 -3.82 -3.98
CA ASP A 36 15.45 -5.19 -4.52
C ASP A 36 14.56 -6.08 -3.64
N THR A 37 14.30 -5.71 -2.37
CA THR A 37 13.53 -6.54 -1.43
C THR A 37 12.14 -6.01 -1.07
N VAL A 38 11.81 -4.78 -1.50
CA VAL A 38 10.58 -4.10 -1.07
C VAL A 38 9.57 -3.94 -2.20
N LEU A 39 8.29 -4.06 -1.85
CA LEU A 39 7.18 -3.64 -2.69
C LEU A 39 6.69 -2.27 -2.22
N PRO A 40 6.67 -1.25 -3.07
CA PRO A 40 6.21 0.07 -2.67
C PRO A 40 4.70 0.12 -2.53
N ASN A 41 4.18 0.89 -1.57
CA ASN A 41 2.73 1.08 -1.42
C ASN A 41 2.07 1.60 -2.71
N LYS A 42 2.77 2.46 -3.46
CA LYS A 42 2.29 3.00 -4.75
C LYS A 42 1.95 1.92 -5.78
N LEU A 43 2.61 0.76 -5.75
CA LEU A 43 2.24 -0.38 -6.59
C LEU A 43 0.78 -0.78 -6.35
N PHE A 44 0.41 -1.00 -5.09
CA PHE A 44 -0.92 -1.46 -4.72
C PHE A 44 -1.98 -0.37 -4.92
N GLU A 45 -1.63 0.90 -4.67
CA GLU A 45 -2.51 2.04 -4.93
C GLU A 45 -2.88 2.14 -6.41
N TYR A 46 -1.91 2.03 -7.32
CA TYR A 46 -2.17 2.07 -8.77
C TYR A 46 -3.02 0.87 -9.22
N ILE A 47 -2.68 -0.33 -8.76
CA ILE A 47 -3.44 -1.53 -9.09
C ILE A 47 -4.89 -1.42 -8.60
N ALA A 48 -5.11 -0.97 -7.36
CA ALA A 48 -6.44 -0.74 -6.80
C ALA A 48 -7.26 0.26 -7.63
N CYS A 49 -6.60 1.30 -8.16
CA CYS A 49 -7.20 2.27 -9.08
C CYS A 49 -7.40 1.73 -10.50
N GLY A 50 -6.98 0.50 -10.80
CA GLY A 50 -7.14 -0.14 -12.11
C GLY A 50 -6.03 0.19 -13.12
N LEU A 51 -4.90 0.72 -12.66
CA LEU A 51 -3.79 1.14 -13.52
C LEU A 51 -2.70 0.05 -13.57
N PRO A 52 -2.29 -0.39 -14.78
CA PRO A 52 -1.05 -1.11 -14.95
C PRO A 52 0.15 -0.32 -14.47
N VAL A 53 1.12 -1.01 -13.89
CA VAL A 53 2.30 -0.37 -13.30
C VAL A 53 3.52 -0.51 -14.22
N ILE A 54 4.21 0.59 -14.47
CA ILE A 54 5.50 0.62 -15.17
C ILE A 54 6.61 0.78 -14.14
N SER A 55 7.64 -0.05 -14.23
CA SER A 55 8.80 0.01 -13.33
C SER A 55 10.10 -0.31 -14.06
N PHE A 56 11.20 0.17 -13.52
CA PHE A 56 12.52 -0.39 -13.80
C PHE A 56 12.71 -1.77 -13.15
N SER A 57 13.74 -2.50 -13.57
CA SER A 57 14.04 -3.88 -13.14
C SER A 57 14.63 -3.97 -11.72
N HIS A 58 13.83 -3.64 -10.70
CA HIS A 58 14.09 -3.97 -9.28
C HIS A 58 13.56 -5.37 -8.97
N GLU A 59 14.31 -6.21 -8.25
CA GLU A 59 14.05 -7.66 -8.21
C GLU A 59 12.65 -8.05 -7.66
N ALA A 60 12.30 -7.64 -6.44
CA ALA A 60 10.99 -7.94 -5.85
C ALA A 60 9.83 -7.38 -6.68
N LEU A 61 9.95 -6.13 -7.12
CA LEU A 61 8.90 -5.47 -7.91
C LEU A 61 8.73 -6.15 -9.28
N LYS A 62 9.83 -6.46 -9.97
CA LYS A 62 9.82 -7.23 -11.22
C LYS A 62 9.16 -8.59 -11.02
N SER A 63 9.56 -9.32 -9.99
CA SER A 63 9.00 -10.63 -9.67
C SER A 63 7.48 -10.54 -9.47
N PHE A 64 7.02 -9.56 -8.70
CA PHE A 64 5.59 -9.33 -8.48
C PHE A 64 4.84 -8.99 -9.79
N LEU A 65 5.33 -8.01 -10.56
CA LEU A 65 4.67 -7.57 -11.79
C LEU A 65 4.56 -8.69 -12.81
N LEU A 66 5.61 -9.51 -12.95
CA LEU A 66 5.63 -10.65 -13.88
C LEU A 66 4.75 -11.81 -13.38
N THR A 67 4.76 -12.09 -12.07
CA THR A 67 3.98 -13.19 -11.48
C THR A 67 2.47 -12.98 -11.69
N TYR A 68 1.99 -11.76 -11.47
CA TYR A 68 0.56 -11.44 -11.59
C TYR A 68 0.18 -10.85 -12.95
N GLY A 69 1.16 -10.54 -13.81
CA GLY A 69 0.94 -9.93 -15.11
C GLY A 69 0.27 -8.55 -15.02
N VAL A 70 0.59 -7.77 -13.98
CA VAL A 70 -0.06 -6.47 -13.65
C VAL A 70 0.81 -5.25 -13.96
N GLY A 71 1.93 -5.44 -14.65
CA GLY A 71 2.77 -4.32 -15.07
C GLY A 71 3.81 -4.64 -16.14
N LEU A 72 4.52 -3.60 -16.55
CA LEU A 72 5.56 -3.64 -17.56
C LEU A 72 6.91 -3.26 -16.92
N VAL A 73 7.89 -4.16 -17.07
CA VAL A 73 9.25 -3.94 -16.55
C VAL A 73 10.16 -3.48 -17.67
N ILE A 74 10.66 -2.27 -17.59
CA ILE A 74 11.50 -1.64 -18.62
C ILE A 74 12.95 -1.49 -18.14
N ASP A 75 13.90 -1.58 -19.07
CA ASP A 75 15.32 -1.32 -18.76
C ASP A 75 15.72 0.12 -19.09
N SER A 76 14.96 0.77 -19.98
CA SER A 76 15.15 2.18 -20.34
C SER A 76 13.84 2.79 -20.81
N ILE A 77 13.79 4.12 -20.86
CA ILE A 77 12.65 4.88 -21.40
C ILE A 77 12.62 4.81 -22.94
N ALA A 78 13.75 4.48 -23.59
CA ALA A 78 13.79 4.32 -25.04
C ALA A 78 12.86 3.17 -25.48
N GLY A 79 12.01 3.43 -26.48
CA GLY A 79 11.03 2.45 -26.96
C GLY A 79 9.80 2.26 -26.07
N LEU A 80 9.68 2.99 -24.94
CA LEU A 80 8.53 2.87 -24.04
C LEU A 80 7.20 3.06 -24.78
N ALA A 81 7.09 4.10 -25.62
CA ALA A 81 5.86 4.41 -26.33
C ALA A 81 5.38 3.27 -27.25
N GLU A 82 6.30 2.53 -27.87
CA GLU A 82 5.97 1.36 -28.71
C GLU A 82 5.45 0.23 -27.85
N ARG A 83 6.11 -0.02 -26.72
CA ARG A 83 5.73 -1.06 -25.78
C ARG A 83 4.38 -0.81 -25.11
N LEU A 84 4.05 0.44 -24.81
CA LEU A 84 2.72 0.81 -24.30
C LEU A 84 1.59 0.62 -25.33
N ARG A 85 1.92 0.57 -26.62
CA ARG A 85 0.99 0.27 -27.71
C ARG A 85 0.99 -1.20 -28.14
N ALA A 86 1.89 -2.01 -27.59
CA ALA A 86 1.99 -3.42 -27.93
C ALA A 86 0.79 -4.20 -27.35
N PRO A 87 0.39 -5.32 -27.99
CA PRO A 87 -0.69 -6.17 -27.48
C PRO A 87 -0.51 -6.63 -26.02
N GLU A 88 0.75 -6.78 -25.58
CA GLU A 88 1.11 -7.09 -24.17
C GLU A 88 0.47 -6.08 -23.19
N ALA A 89 0.49 -4.79 -23.51
CA ALA A 89 -0.05 -3.76 -22.62
C ALA A 89 -1.57 -3.89 -22.43
N PHE A 90 -2.29 -4.42 -23.43
CA PHE A 90 -3.72 -4.69 -23.31
C PHE A 90 -4.00 -5.86 -22.36
N VAL A 91 -3.26 -6.96 -22.49
CA VAL A 91 -3.36 -8.11 -21.58
C VAL A 91 -3.08 -7.71 -20.13
N VAL A 92 -2.05 -6.88 -19.92
CA VAL A 92 -1.73 -6.37 -18.58
C VAL A 92 -2.89 -5.54 -18.01
N ARG A 93 -3.57 -4.72 -18.82
CA ARG A 93 -4.76 -3.97 -18.38
C ARG A 93 -5.89 -4.90 -17.95
N GLU A 94 -6.18 -5.93 -18.72
CA GLU A 94 -7.21 -6.91 -18.37
C GLU A 94 -6.90 -7.62 -17.05
N ASN A 95 -5.64 -8.04 -16.87
CA ASN A 95 -5.18 -8.65 -15.62
C ASN A 95 -5.38 -7.73 -14.42
N VAL A 96 -5.01 -6.44 -14.54
CA VAL A 96 -5.21 -5.46 -13.48
C VAL A 96 -6.69 -5.34 -13.13
N GLN A 97 -7.57 -5.24 -14.12
CA GLN A 97 -9.01 -5.15 -13.87
C GLN A 97 -9.56 -6.39 -13.16
N GLY A 98 -9.08 -7.58 -13.53
CA GLY A 98 -9.49 -8.84 -12.91
C GLY A 98 -8.91 -9.08 -11.51
N LEU A 99 -7.71 -8.56 -11.22
CA LEU A 99 -6.96 -8.88 -10.00
C LEU A 99 -6.93 -7.75 -8.97
N ARG A 100 -7.35 -6.53 -9.31
CA ARG A 100 -7.13 -5.34 -8.45
C ARG A 100 -7.61 -5.49 -7.01
N TRP A 101 -8.69 -6.24 -6.79
CA TRP A 101 -9.25 -6.44 -5.46
C TRP A 101 -8.48 -7.47 -4.63
N ASN A 102 -7.70 -8.35 -5.25
CA ASN A 102 -6.97 -9.42 -4.58
C ASN A 102 -5.84 -8.92 -3.68
N PHE A 103 -5.37 -7.69 -3.91
CA PHE A 103 -4.25 -7.10 -3.19
C PHE A 103 -4.69 -6.08 -2.13
N THR A 104 -6.00 -6.01 -1.86
CA THR A 104 -6.55 -5.15 -0.81
C THR A 104 -6.35 -5.78 0.57
N VAL A 105 -6.40 -4.95 1.61
CA VAL A 105 -6.35 -5.43 3.00
C VAL A 105 -7.54 -6.33 3.27
N GLU A 106 -8.72 -5.94 2.81
CA GLU A 106 -9.99 -6.65 2.98
C GLU A 106 -9.92 -8.06 2.39
N ALA A 107 -9.35 -8.23 1.20
CA ALA A 107 -9.19 -9.53 0.57
C ALA A 107 -8.22 -10.46 1.32
N ASN A 108 -7.28 -9.92 2.09
CA ASN A 108 -6.23 -10.67 2.77
C ASN A 108 -6.40 -10.73 4.30
N LEU A 109 -7.43 -10.08 4.85
CA LEU A 109 -7.66 -9.98 6.28
C LEU A 109 -7.79 -11.35 6.94
N GLU A 110 -8.56 -12.25 6.35
CA GLU A 110 -8.80 -13.59 6.91
C GLU A 110 -7.52 -14.43 6.99
N LEU A 111 -6.55 -14.23 6.07
CA LEU A 111 -5.25 -14.90 6.16
C LEU A 111 -4.55 -14.53 7.46
N ILE A 112 -4.49 -13.24 7.77
CA ILE A 112 -3.85 -12.71 8.97
C ILE A 112 -4.58 -13.22 10.22
N VAL A 113 -5.92 -13.15 10.23
CA VAL A 113 -6.71 -13.65 11.35
C VAL A 113 -6.48 -15.14 11.56
N ASN A 114 -6.40 -15.94 10.50
CA ASN A 114 -6.12 -17.37 10.60
C ASN A 114 -4.72 -17.67 11.14
N ILE A 115 -3.70 -16.89 10.77
CA ILE A 115 -2.36 -16.99 11.36
C ILE A 115 -2.44 -16.77 12.87
N TYR A 116 -3.12 -15.71 13.33
CA TYR A 116 -3.29 -15.45 14.77
C TYR A 116 -4.07 -16.55 15.48
N ARG A 117 -5.14 -17.08 14.87
CA ARG A 117 -5.91 -18.21 15.42
C ARG A 117 -5.04 -19.47 15.55
N GLN A 118 -4.24 -19.78 14.54
CA GLN A 118 -3.32 -20.92 14.57
C GLN A 118 -2.25 -20.76 15.64
N LEU A 119 -1.65 -19.58 15.76
CA LEU A 119 -0.69 -19.30 16.82
C LEU A 119 -1.34 -19.46 18.19
N ASN A 120 -2.51 -18.87 18.43
CA ASN A 120 -3.22 -19.00 19.71
C ASN A 120 -3.67 -20.43 20.01
N GLY A 121 -4.09 -21.18 18.99
CA GLY A 121 -4.48 -22.59 19.12
C GLY A 121 -3.29 -23.53 19.32
N ALA A 122 -2.14 -23.22 18.72
CA ALA A 122 -0.88 -23.94 18.90
C ALA A 122 -0.11 -23.53 20.18
N THR A 123 -0.48 -22.41 20.81
CA THR A 123 0.15 -21.87 22.03
C THR A 123 -0.79 -21.74 23.24
N SER A 124 -1.88 -22.50 23.32
CA SER A 124 -2.64 -22.58 24.58
C SER A 124 -1.92 -23.53 25.56
N PRO A 125 -1.29 -22.98 26.63
CA PRO A 125 -2.04 -22.34 27.71
C PRO A 125 -1.48 -20.95 28.06
N LEU A 126 -2.02 -19.91 27.42
CA LEU A 126 -1.95 -18.54 27.95
C LEU A 126 -3.34 -17.92 28.17
N ALA A 127 -4.38 -18.74 28.21
CA ALA A 127 -5.66 -18.38 28.82
C ALA A 127 -5.58 -18.46 30.35
N THR A 128 -4.61 -17.77 30.96
CA THR A 128 -4.61 -17.52 32.40
C THR A 128 -4.17 -16.08 32.66
N ASN A 129 -5.15 -15.24 33.01
CA ASN A 129 -5.03 -13.90 33.58
C ASN A 129 -4.23 -12.86 32.77
N ARG A 130 -4.92 -12.13 31.90
CA ARG A 130 -4.65 -10.70 31.75
C ARG A 130 -5.93 -9.92 32.06
N HIS A 131 -5.93 -9.34 33.26
CA HIS A 131 -6.77 -8.20 33.59
C HIS A 131 -6.59 -7.15 32.48
N TYR A 132 -7.62 -6.95 31.68
CA TYR A 132 -7.73 -5.74 30.88
C TYR A 132 -7.77 -4.57 31.85
N ILE A 133 -6.82 -3.65 31.72
CA ILE A 133 -6.87 -2.37 32.40
C ILE A 133 -8.14 -1.67 31.91
N GLU A 134 -9.10 -1.47 32.81
CA GLU A 134 -10.24 -0.60 32.59
C GLU A 134 -9.72 0.80 32.26
N LEU A 135 -9.94 1.24 31.03
CA LEU A 135 -9.85 2.66 30.70
C LEU A 135 -11.13 3.31 31.19
N GLU A 136 -11.07 3.92 32.38
CA GLU A 136 -12.10 4.83 32.87
C GLU A 136 -12.30 5.99 31.86
N PRO A 137 -13.55 6.38 31.55
CA PRO A 137 -13.83 7.44 30.60
C PRO A 137 -13.43 8.81 31.16
N ILE A 138 -12.74 9.61 30.34
CA ILE A 138 -12.40 11.00 30.66
C ILE A 138 -13.70 11.82 30.72
N ILE A 139 -14.20 12.07 31.93
CA ILE A 139 -15.24 13.08 32.16
C ILE A 139 -14.56 14.41 32.56
N SER A 140 -14.75 15.38 31.67
CA SER A 140 -14.53 16.81 31.87
C SER A 140 -15.13 17.32 33.18
N SER A 141 -14.31 17.98 34.01
CA SER A 141 -14.80 18.99 34.93
C SER A 141 -13.76 20.10 35.11
N ALA A 142 -14.10 21.27 34.57
CA ALA A 142 -13.45 22.52 34.88
C ALA A 142 -13.87 22.96 36.28
N VAL A 143 -12.91 23.19 37.20
CA VAL A 143 -12.98 24.24 38.24
C VAL A 143 -11.54 24.60 38.66
N ARG A 144 -11.09 25.84 38.39
CA ARG A 144 -9.93 26.45 39.06
C ARG A 144 -10.37 27.06 40.39
N PRO A 145 -9.59 26.93 41.49
CA PRO A 145 -9.67 27.86 42.61
C PRO A 145 -8.58 28.94 42.55
N SER A 146 -8.98 30.08 43.08
CA SER A 146 -8.36 31.39 43.19
C SER A 146 -7.07 31.47 44.00
N ARG A 147 -6.18 32.39 43.59
CA ARG A 147 -5.08 32.92 44.41
C ARG A 147 -5.63 33.52 45.72
N GLN A 148 -5.04 33.12 46.86
CA GLN A 148 -5.13 33.87 48.12
C GLN A 148 -3.77 34.47 48.46
N THR A 149 -3.84 35.73 48.88
CA THR A 149 -2.80 36.63 49.38
C THR A 149 -2.66 36.51 50.90
N SER A 150 -1.43 36.63 51.42
CA SER A 150 -1.07 37.00 52.81
C SER A 150 0.45 36.90 52.93
N SER A 151 1.24 37.82 53.49
CA SER A 151 1.08 39.15 54.09
C SER A 151 2.46 39.82 54.06
#